data_AF-A0A2U1C742-F1
#
_entry.id   AF-A0A2U1C742-F1
#
_cell.length_a   1.000
_cell.length_b   1.000
_cell.length_c   1.000
_cell.angle_alpha   90.00
_cell.angle_beta   90.00
_cell.angle_gamma   90.00
#
_symmetry.space_group_name_H-M   'P 1'
#
loop_
_entity.id
_entity.type
_entity.pdbx_description
1 polymer ?
#
loop_
_entity_poly.entity_id
_entity_poly.type
_entity_poly.pdbx_seq_one_letter_code
_entity_poly.pdbx_strand_id
1 'polypeptide(L)' 'MYIPAFGADAEFHQVAKALAQPQPYLLLATSYAAPDKLADGMVVLADGTHWNPGSGAGFYGYRNGGWQHLG' A
#
# COMPACT_ATOMS: atom_id res chain seq x y z
N MET A 1 12.33 -29.79 -28.69
CA MET A 1 13.28 -28.67 -28.54
C MET A 1 12.93 -27.97 -27.24
N TYR A 2 13.71 -28.17 -26.18
CA TYR A 2 13.54 -27.48 -24.90
C TYR A 2 14.05 -26.05 -25.08
N ILE A 3 13.18 -25.05 -24.90
CA ILE A 3 13.57 -23.64 -24.88
C ILE A 3 13.98 -23.35 -23.42
N PRO A 4 15.29 -23.20 -23.13
CA PRO A 4 15.73 -22.90 -21.77
C PRO A 4 15.12 -21.57 -21.30
N ALA A 5 14.85 -21.49 -19.99
CA ALA A 5 14.14 -20.42 -19.30
C ALA A 5 14.90 -19.06 -19.25
N PHE A 6 15.39 -18.57 -20.39
CA PHE A 6 16.03 -17.26 -20.53
C PHE A 6 15.06 -16.07 -20.33
N GLY A 7 13.75 -16.32 -20.18
CA GLY A 7 12.73 -15.29 -20.04
C GLY A 7 12.51 -14.80 -18.60
N ALA A 8 12.34 -15.73 -17.64
CA ALA A 8 11.86 -15.38 -16.31
C ALA A 8 12.86 -14.51 -15.52
N ASP A 9 14.15 -14.87 -15.51
CA ASP A 9 15.16 -14.12 -14.77
C ASP A 9 15.37 -12.71 -15.33
N ALA A 10 15.29 -12.56 -16.65
CA ALA A 10 15.40 -11.27 -17.32
C ALA A 10 14.16 -10.39 -17.04
N GLU A 11 12.96 -10.98 -17.07
CA GLU A 11 11.71 -10.30 -16.75
C GLU A 11 11.66 -9.87 -15.28
N PHE A 12 12.07 -10.73 -14.33
CA PHE A 12 12.17 -10.36 -12.92
C PHE A 12 13.13 -9.19 -12.67
N HIS A 13 14.26 -9.15 -13.38
CA HIS A 13 15.18 -8.01 -13.31
C HIS A 13 14.57 -6.71 -13.80
N GLN A 14 13.73 -6.74 -14.85
CA GLN A 14 13.03 -5.56 -15.35
C GLN A 14 11.97 -5.07 -14.36
N VAL A 15 11.18 -5.98 -13.79
CA VAL A 15 10.19 -5.65 -12.76
C VAL A 15 10.87 -5.05 -11.52
N ALA A 16 11.96 -5.64 -11.05
CA ALA A 16 12.71 -5.13 -9.91
C ALA A 16 13.23 -3.70 -10.15
N LYS A 17 13.74 -3.41 -11.35
CA LYS A 17 14.18 -2.05 -11.72
C LYS A 17 13.03 -1.05 -11.71
N ALA A 18 11.86 -1.43 -12.22
CA ALA A 18 10.67 -0.58 -12.26
C ALA A 18 10.14 -0.30 -10.84
N LEU A 19 10.10 -1.31 -9.98
CA LEU A 19 9.69 -1.16 -8.57
C LEU A 19 10.67 -0.33 -7.73
N ALA A 20 11.96 -0.33 -8.09
CA ALA A 20 12.98 0.46 -7.40
C ALA A 20 13.02 1.94 -7.83
N GLN A 21 12.30 2.33 -8.88
CA GLN A 21 12.25 3.74 -9.28
C GLN A 21 11.43 4.56 -8.27
N PRO A 22 11.87 5.77 -7.92
CA PRO A 22 11.07 6.70 -7.13
C PRO A 22 9.72 6.96 -7.81
N GLN A 23 8.63 6.70 -7.08
CA GLN A 23 7.28 7.04 -7.54
C GLN A 23 6.90 8.42 -6.98
N PRO A 24 6.35 9.34 -7.79
CA PRO A 24 5.96 10.67 -7.32
C PRO A 24 4.77 10.65 -6.36
N TYR A 25 3.96 9.58 -6.39
CA TYR A 25 2.81 9.40 -5.51
C TYR A 25 2.49 7.91 -5.32
N LEU A 26 1.74 7.61 -4.26
CA LEU A 26 1.12 6.30 -4.02
C LEU A 26 -0.39 6.44 -4.19
N LEU A 27 -1.01 5.56 -4.99
CA LEU A 27 -2.45 5.46 -5.07
C LEU A 27 -2.95 4.44 -4.04
N LEU A 28 -3.72 4.92 -3.08
CA LEU A 28 -4.35 4.11 -2.04
C LEU A 28 -5.79 3.81 -2.45
N ALA A 29 -6.20 2.55 -2.32
CA ALA A 29 -7.61 2.19 -2.42
C ALA A 29 -8.36 2.69 -1.19
N THR A 30 -9.56 3.23 -1.39
CA THR A 30 -10.45 3.58 -0.28
C THR A 30 -10.85 2.31 0.45
N SER A 31 -10.65 2.32 1.77
CA SER A 31 -11.08 1.25 2.64
C SER A 31 -12.37 1.64 3.34
N TYR A 32 -13.26 0.65 3.46
CA TYR A 32 -14.56 0.74 4.12
C TYR A 32 -14.58 -0.03 5.45
N ALA A 33 -13.43 -0.61 5.84
CA ALA A 33 -13.25 -1.34 7.09
C ALA A 33 -11.79 -1.24 7.58
N ALA A 34 -11.57 -1.46 8.88
CA ALA A 34 -10.22 -1.59 9.41
C ALA A 34 -9.54 -2.86 8.86
N PRO A 35 -8.25 -2.81 8.49
CA PRO A 35 -7.47 -4.00 8.19
C PRO A 35 -7.40 -4.95 9.40
N ASP A 36 -7.53 -6.26 9.17
CA ASP A 36 -7.51 -7.27 10.24
C ASP A 36 -6.14 -7.37 10.93
N LYS A 37 -5.06 -7.09 10.20
CA LYS A 37 -3.69 -7.16 10.69
C LYS A 37 -3.01 -5.80 10.59
N LEU A 38 -2.96 -5.10 11.72
CA LEU A 38 -2.33 -3.80 11.83
C LEU A 38 -0.81 -3.95 11.96
N ALA A 39 -0.08 -3.04 11.32
CA ALA A 39 1.36 -2.94 11.42
C ALA A 39 1.75 -1.46 11.46
N ASP A 40 2.72 -1.12 12.31
CA ASP A 40 3.24 0.25 12.37
C ASP A 40 3.84 0.65 11.00
N GLY A 41 3.55 1.88 10.58
CA GLY A 41 3.91 2.40 9.25
C GLY A 41 2.87 2.13 8.16
N MET A 42 1.78 1.41 8.47
CA MET A 42 0.67 1.21 7.54
C MET A 42 -0.04 2.54 7.26
N VAL A 43 -0.32 2.84 5.98
CA VAL A 43 -1.11 4.00 5.56
C VAL A 43 -2.36 3.52 4.82
N VAL A 44 -3.52 4.05 5.17
CA VAL A 44 -4.81 3.69 4.55
C VAL A 44 -5.64 4.95 4.28
N LEU A 45 -6.43 4.93 3.21
CA LEU A 45 -7.45 5.94 2.91
C LEU A 45 -8.80 5.44 3.46
N ALA A 46 -9.35 6.11 4.46
CA ALA A 46 -10.65 5.77 5.04
C ALA A 46 -11.79 6.51 4.32
N ASP A 47 -12.94 5.84 4.16
CA ASP A 47 -14.13 6.43 3.53
C ASP A 47 -14.86 7.44 4.44
N GLY A 48 -14.66 7.35 5.76
CA GLY A 48 -15.22 8.28 6.73
C GLY A 48 -16.68 8.03 7.12
N THR A 49 -17.36 7.08 6.47
CA THR A 49 -18.76 6.71 6.79
C THR A 49 -18.84 5.31 7.38
N HIS A 50 -18.38 4.28 6.67
CA HIS A 50 -18.37 2.90 7.15
C HIS A 50 -17.19 2.66 8.08
N TRP A 51 -16.03 3.24 7.74
CA TRP A 51 -14.84 3.20 8.54
C TRP A 51 -14.28 4.60 8.75
N ASN A 52 -14.25 4.99 10.02
CA ASN A 52 -13.75 6.28 10.47
C ASN A 52 -12.90 6.08 11.75
N PRO A 53 -11.56 6.12 11.64
CA PRO A 53 -10.67 5.97 12.79
C PRO A 53 -10.69 7.15 13.77
N GLY A 54 -11.28 8.29 13.42
CA GLY A 54 -11.48 9.40 14.37
C GLY A 54 -11.75 10.78 13.78
N SER A 55 -11.37 11.07 12.52
CA SER A 55 -11.43 12.41 11.93
C SER A 55 -12.22 12.51 10.61
N GLY A 56 -12.98 11.47 10.25
CA GLY A 56 -13.74 11.42 9.01
C GLY A 56 -12.97 10.72 7.88
N ALA A 57 -13.36 11.02 6.65
CA ALA A 57 -12.70 10.50 5.46
C ALA A 57 -11.31 11.12 5.32
N GLY A 58 -10.32 10.33 4.92
CA GLY A 58 -8.96 10.85 4.78
C GLY A 58 -7.87 9.80 4.95
N PHE A 59 -6.62 10.26 4.95
CA PHE A 59 -5.45 9.41 5.08
C PHE A 59 -5.10 9.19 6.55
N TYR A 60 -4.92 7.93 6.93
CA TYR A 60 -4.53 7.53 8.28
C TYR A 60 -3.26 6.70 8.26
N GLY A 61 -2.32 7.03 9.13
CA GLY A 61 -1.13 6.24 9.43
C GLY A 61 -1.31 5.49 10.74
N TYR A 62 -1.05 4.19 10.77
CA TYR A 62 -0.97 3.41 12.00
C TYR A 62 0.43 3.55 12.60
N ARG A 63 0.54 4.16 13.79
CA ARG A 63 1.81 4.30 14.51
C ARG A 63 1.59 4.33 16.02
N ASN A 64 2.50 3.75 16.78
CA ASN A 64 2.43 3.67 18.25
C ASN A 64 1.11 3.04 18.73
N GLY A 65 0.61 2.03 18.01
CA GLY A 65 -0.61 1.30 18.39
C GLY A 65 -1.92 2.02 18.09
N GLY A 66 -1.91 3.14 17.35
CA GLY A 66 -3.11 3.91 17.03
C GLY A 66 -3.13 4.49 15.63
N TRP A 67 -4.34 4.78 15.14
CA TRP A 67 -4.54 5.51 13.89
C TRP A 67 -4.34 7.00 14.11
N GLN A 68 -3.55 7.63 13.24
CA GLN A 68 -3.34 9.07 13.24
C GLN A 68 -3.68 9.65 11.88
N HIS A 69 -4.48 10.72 11.89
CA HIS A 69 -4.84 11.45 10.68
C HIS A 69 -3.60 12.16 10.11
N LEU A 70 -3.41 12.07 8.79
CA LEU A 70 -2.22 12.61 8.11
C LEU A 70 -2.48 13.92 7.35
N GLY A 71 -3.73 14.41 7.31
CA GLY A 71 -4.09 15.65 6.64
C GLY A 71 -5.58 15.75 6.39
#